data_AF-M5BMZ2-F1
#
_entry.id   AF-M5BMZ2-F1
#
_cell.length_a   1.000
_cell.length_b   1.000
_cell.length_c   1.000
_cell.angle_alpha   90.00
_cell.angle_beta   90.00
_cell.angle_gamma   90.00
#
_symmetry.space_group_name_H-M   'P 1'
#
loop_
_entity.id
_entity.type
_entity.pdbx_description
1 polymer ?
#
loop_
_entity_poly.entity_id
_entity_poly.type
_entity_poly.pdbx_seq_one_letter_code
_entity_poly.pdbx_strand_id
1 'polypeptide(L)'
;MSSESSHNQVNLARLLRRLEKAIQTQDWNYQSLTESSATWIRAEGMLQSIGYARKLLSNVRGDGGSPSSSMTSLDPRSEYWQATENKIAALESVLNDVRSVSTRTKSPLNDAHEPHPHPHPHPGFQRAQPKKSKPPSYLTHVPPPRPKPALQLSVTITSEEVKSPDEMTSEALLPVEARILEPRSPVVDLLPGTPLPELNTRFTRSEPSESLLSPRPQPSASGTSPTTDLPGFMQTSLQTQEDLSEQLALMAAQLKRNAQTFAAQLHEDNALVQLAHDQLEGVHTRVKTERSTLRDFRSKSGYTTCMTLGIIVVVIISWVTMFMMIKVT
;
A
#
# COMPACT_ATOMS: atom_id res chain seq x y z
N MET A 1 1.45 -19.95 24.73
CA MET A 1 1.82 -18.73 23.98
C MET A 1 0.57 -18.23 23.30
N SER A 2 0.24 -16.95 23.43
CA SER A 2 -0.90 -16.37 22.72
C SER A 2 -0.68 -16.50 21.21
N SER A 3 -1.73 -16.80 20.44
CA SER A 3 -1.67 -16.87 18.97
C SER A 3 -1.15 -15.56 18.38
N GLU A 4 -1.49 -14.43 19.00
CA GLU A 4 -0.99 -13.09 18.69
C GLU A 4 0.54 -12.96 18.81
N SER A 5 1.15 -13.54 19.84
CA SER A 5 2.61 -13.46 20.06
C SER A 5 3.40 -14.21 18.99
N SER A 6 2.91 -15.39 18.59
CA SER A 6 3.45 -16.13 17.43
C SER A 6 3.30 -15.32 16.13
N HIS A 7 2.14 -14.71 15.90
CA HIS A 7 1.89 -13.86 14.74
C HIS A 7 2.82 -12.64 14.70
N ASN A 8 3.01 -11.97 15.85
CA ASN A 8 3.92 -10.83 15.99
C ASN A 8 5.38 -11.22 15.74
N GLN A 9 5.83 -12.40 16.21
CA GLN A 9 7.17 -12.92 15.92
C GLN A 9 7.39 -13.15 14.41
N VAL A 10 6.42 -13.77 13.72
CA VAL A 10 6.50 -14.02 12.27
C VAL A 10 6.48 -12.69 11.48
N ASN A 11 5.65 -11.73 11.89
CA ASN A 11 5.58 -10.41 11.27
C ASN A 11 6.87 -9.62 11.46
N LEU A 12 7.47 -9.65 12.66
CA LEU A 12 8.76 -9.02 12.93
C LEU A 12 9.88 -9.61 12.05
N ALA A 13 9.98 -10.93 11.95
CA ALA A 13 10.97 -11.59 11.11
C ALA A 13 10.81 -11.25 9.60
N ARG A 14 9.55 -11.18 9.12
CA ARG A 14 9.23 -10.75 7.75
C ARG A 14 9.59 -9.28 7.51
N LEU A 15 9.26 -8.40 8.45
CA LEU A 15 9.54 -6.97 8.37
C LEU A 15 11.04 -6.69 8.34
N LEU A 16 11.82 -7.33 9.23
CA LEU A 16 13.27 -7.18 9.28
C LEU A 16 13.94 -7.63 7.97
N ARG A 17 13.54 -8.77 7.40
CA ARG A 17 14.04 -9.19 6.07
C ARG A 17 13.72 -8.18 4.97
N ARG A 18 12.55 -7.52 5.00
CA ARG A 18 12.21 -6.47 4.03
C ARG A 18 13.06 -5.22 4.23
N LEU A 19 13.30 -4.79 5.47
CA LEU A 19 14.13 -3.63 5.78
C LEU A 19 15.60 -3.88 5.43
N GLU A 20 16.15 -5.03 5.83
CA GLU A 20 17.51 -5.48 5.49
C GLU A 20 17.69 -5.52 3.97
N LYS A 21 16.74 -6.12 3.23
CA LYS A 21 16.77 -6.12 1.76
C LYS A 21 16.64 -4.70 1.18
N ALA A 22 15.75 -3.85 1.69
CA ALA A 22 15.57 -2.49 1.16
C ALA A 22 16.84 -1.64 1.35
N ILE A 23 17.49 -1.75 2.51
CA ILE A 23 18.73 -1.03 2.82
C ILE A 23 19.91 -1.56 1.99
N GLN A 24 19.97 -2.87 1.71
CA GLN A 24 21.00 -3.46 0.83
C GLN A 24 20.78 -3.20 -0.67
N THR A 25 19.52 -3.08 -1.11
CA THR A 25 19.18 -2.89 -2.54
C THR A 25 19.28 -1.43 -2.97
N GLN A 26 19.27 -0.49 -2.03
CA GLN A 26 19.24 0.93 -2.32
C GLN A 26 20.65 1.55 -2.21
N ASP A 27 21.12 2.13 -3.31
CA ASP A 27 22.32 2.96 -3.31
C ASP A 27 22.10 4.21 -2.43
N TRP A 28 22.89 4.32 -1.37
CA TRP A 28 22.92 5.47 -0.47
C TRP A 28 23.91 6.56 -0.92
N ASN A 29 24.56 6.37 -2.07
CA ASN A 29 25.50 7.32 -2.64
C ASN A 29 24.76 8.51 -3.28
N TYR A 30 25.16 9.73 -2.93
CA TYR A 30 24.48 10.95 -3.36
C TYR A 30 25.21 11.57 -4.55
N GLN A 31 24.65 11.45 -5.76
CA GLN A 31 25.20 12.15 -6.93
C GLN A 31 24.47 13.47 -7.23
N SER A 32 23.15 13.55 -7.01
CA SER A 32 22.40 14.81 -7.16
C SER A 32 21.71 15.32 -5.89
N LEU A 33 21.55 16.65 -5.81
CA LEU A 33 20.83 17.32 -4.71
C LEU A 33 19.34 16.87 -4.64
N THR A 34 18.76 16.55 -5.80
CA THR A 34 17.41 16.01 -5.96
C THR A 34 17.28 14.58 -5.45
N GLU A 35 18.26 13.71 -5.73
CA GLU A 35 18.34 12.37 -5.14
C GLU A 35 18.52 12.43 -3.62
N SER A 36 19.30 13.37 -3.10
CA SER A 36 19.48 13.56 -1.64
C SER A 36 18.17 13.85 -0.91
N SER A 37 17.24 14.57 -1.56
CA SER A 37 15.89 14.78 -1.01
C SER A 37 15.03 13.50 -1.04
N ALA A 38 15.05 12.77 -2.15
CA ALA A 38 14.26 11.54 -2.32
C ALA A 38 14.75 10.40 -1.40
N THR A 39 16.07 10.23 -1.27
CA THR A 39 16.70 9.26 -0.36
C THR A 39 16.39 9.57 1.11
N TRP A 40 16.42 10.85 1.51
CA TRP A 40 16.03 11.28 2.85
C TRP A 40 14.56 10.95 3.18
N ILE A 41 13.62 11.20 2.26
CA ILE A 41 12.21 10.85 2.45
C ILE A 41 12.03 9.33 2.63
N ARG A 42 12.74 8.51 1.84
CA ARG A 42 12.73 7.04 1.98
C ARG A 42 13.33 6.58 3.31
N ALA A 43 14.43 7.20 3.76
CA ALA A 43 15.06 6.90 5.04
C ALA A 43 14.12 7.18 6.22
N GLU A 44 13.38 8.29 6.19
CA GLU A 44 12.37 8.62 7.21
C GLU A 44 11.24 7.57 7.26
N GLY A 45 10.77 7.09 6.10
CA GLY A 45 9.78 6.02 6.03
C GLY A 45 10.29 4.66 6.54
N MET A 46 11.58 4.37 6.34
CA MET A 46 12.23 3.18 6.93
C MET A 46 12.43 3.33 8.45
N LEU A 47 12.74 4.53 8.95
CA LEU A 47 12.82 4.80 10.39
C LEU A 47 11.47 4.57 11.10
N GLN A 48 10.35 4.95 10.48
CA GLN A 48 9.01 4.61 11.00
C GLN A 48 8.78 3.10 11.08
N SER A 49 9.24 2.36 10.06
CA SER A 49 9.15 0.89 10.02
C SER A 49 10.03 0.22 11.08
N ILE A 50 11.20 0.79 11.39
CA ILE A 50 12.05 0.39 12.52
C ILE A 50 11.36 0.67 13.87
N GLY A 51 10.71 1.83 14.02
CA GLY A 51 9.92 2.14 15.21
C GLY A 51 8.78 1.12 15.44
N TYR A 52 8.11 0.70 14.37
CA TYR A 52 7.12 -0.37 14.43
C TYR A 52 7.74 -1.75 14.75
N ALA A 53 8.92 -2.07 14.20
CA ALA A 53 9.66 -3.29 14.55
C ALA A 53 10.03 -3.35 16.04
N ARG A 54 10.48 -2.23 16.63
CA ARG A 54 10.70 -2.11 18.08
C ARG A 54 9.43 -2.34 18.89
N LYS A 55 8.28 -1.82 18.44
CA LYS A 55 6.99 -2.05 19.10
C LYS A 55 6.59 -3.52 19.05
N LEU A 56 6.72 -4.19 17.91
CA LEU A 56 6.47 -5.63 17.78
C LEU A 56 7.38 -6.45 18.70
N LEU A 57 8.68 -6.13 18.75
CA LEU A 57 9.64 -6.77 19.65
C LEU A 57 9.22 -6.62 21.12
N SER A 58 8.86 -5.42 21.54
CA SER A 58 8.37 -5.14 22.91
C SER A 58 7.11 -5.96 23.25
N ASN A 59 6.16 -6.06 22.32
CA ASN A 59 4.96 -6.88 22.50
C ASN A 59 5.29 -8.37 22.67
N VAL A 60 6.18 -8.94 21.85
CA VAL A 60 6.57 -10.36 21.96
C VAL A 60 7.37 -10.63 23.24
N ARG A 61 8.14 -9.66 23.73
CA ARG A 61 8.82 -9.73 25.02
C ARG A 61 7.85 -9.63 26.20
N GLY A 62 6.80 -8.82 26.10
CA GLY A 62 5.81 -8.59 27.15
C GLY A 62 4.79 -9.72 27.36
N ASP A 63 4.45 -10.50 26.34
CA ASP A 63 3.54 -11.67 26.44
C ASP A 63 4.18 -12.85 27.21
N GLY A 64 5.49 -12.80 27.48
CA GLY A 64 6.17 -13.68 28.43
C GLY A 64 5.91 -13.26 29.87
N GLY A 65 4.76 -13.65 30.42
CA GLY A 65 4.23 -13.13 31.68
C GLY A 65 5.18 -13.19 32.89
N SER A 66 5.29 -12.04 33.57
CA SER A 66 6.00 -11.75 34.83
C SER A 66 7.50 -12.08 34.91
N PRO A 67 8.34 -11.15 35.43
CA PRO A 67 9.74 -11.43 35.75
C PRO A 67 9.83 -12.32 37.00
N SER A 68 9.57 -13.62 36.85
CA SER A 68 9.90 -14.61 37.87
C SER A 68 11.42 -14.78 37.90
N SER A 69 12.05 -14.02 38.80
CA SER A 69 13.49 -13.73 38.82
C SER A 69 14.36 -14.91 39.29
N SER A 70 14.40 -16.00 38.53
CA SER A 70 15.37 -17.08 38.74
C SER A 70 15.46 -18.06 37.57
N MET A 71 16.35 -17.82 36.60
CA MET A 71 17.32 -18.82 36.10
C MET A 71 18.16 -18.23 34.94
N THR A 72 19.38 -17.83 35.27
CA THR A 72 20.48 -17.63 34.33
C THR A 72 20.87 -18.97 33.71
N SER A 73 20.18 -19.38 32.65
CA SER A 73 20.45 -20.63 31.93
C SER A 73 20.09 -20.51 30.45
N LEU A 74 21.08 -20.11 29.63
CA LEU A 74 21.25 -20.44 28.20
C LEU A 74 19.96 -20.79 27.42
N ASP A 75 18.96 -19.91 27.41
CA ASP A 75 17.81 -20.09 26.53
C ASP A 75 18.20 -19.58 25.13
N PRO A 76 18.28 -20.45 24.09
CA PRO A 76 18.59 -20.02 22.72
C PRO A 76 17.59 -19.01 22.17
N ARG A 77 16.39 -18.92 22.76
CA ARG A 77 15.41 -17.87 22.45
C ARG A 77 15.88 -16.49 22.88
N SER A 78 16.64 -16.38 23.98
CA SER A 78 17.21 -15.10 24.45
C SER A 78 18.25 -14.56 23.48
N GLU A 79 19.14 -15.44 22.98
CA GLU A 79 20.16 -15.09 21.99
C GLU A 79 19.52 -14.60 20.67
N TYR A 80 18.46 -15.26 20.20
CA TYR A 80 17.68 -14.80 19.04
C TYR A 80 17.10 -13.39 19.23
N TRP A 81 16.57 -13.08 20.43
CA TRP A 81 16.03 -11.75 20.72
C TRP A 81 17.13 -10.69 20.75
N GLN A 82 18.26 -10.98 21.39
CA GLN A 82 19.40 -10.06 21.45
C GLN A 82 20.02 -9.82 20.05
N ALA A 83 20.13 -10.85 19.22
CA ALA A 83 20.52 -10.71 17.81
C ALA A 83 19.52 -9.85 17.03
N THR A 84 18.22 -9.95 17.34
CA THR A 84 17.16 -9.13 16.73
C THR A 84 17.26 -7.66 17.16
N GLU A 85 17.52 -7.38 18.45
CA GLU A 85 17.77 -6.04 18.98
C GLU A 85 19.00 -5.40 18.32
N ASN A 86 20.11 -6.14 18.24
CA ASN A 86 21.35 -5.71 17.59
C ASN A 86 21.14 -5.38 16.09
N LYS A 87 20.37 -6.22 15.37
CA LYS A 87 19.99 -5.93 13.97
C LYS A 87 19.17 -4.64 13.85
N ILE A 88 18.16 -4.45 14.71
CA ILE A 88 17.34 -3.22 14.71
C ILE A 88 18.21 -1.98 14.94
N ALA A 89 19.11 -2.02 15.92
CA ALA A 89 20.03 -0.93 16.22
C ALA A 89 21.00 -0.63 15.06
N ALA A 90 21.52 -1.67 14.39
CA ALA A 90 22.39 -1.49 13.22
C ALA A 90 21.67 -0.81 12.04
N LEU A 91 20.45 -1.26 11.70
CA LEU A 91 19.65 -0.64 10.63
C LEU A 91 19.27 0.81 10.97
N GLU A 92 18.96 1.11 12.24
CA GLU A 92 18.67 2.47 12.70
C GLU A 92 19.89 3.38 12.66
N SER A 93 21.08 2.86 12.99
CA SER A 93 22.34 3.59 12.89
C SER A 93 22.63 4.02 11.45
N VAL A 94 22.48 3.11 10.48
CA VAL A 94 22.65 3.42 9.04
C VAL A 94 21.67 4.51 8.58
N LEU A 95 20.38 4.41 8.94
CA LEU A 95 19.39 5.40 8.54
C LEU A 95 19.59 6.77 9.23
N ASN A 96 20.08 6.80 10.46
CA ASN A 96 20.42 8.06 11.14
C ASN A 96 21.68 8.71 10.57
N ASP A 97 22.66 7.93 10.11
CA ASP A 97 23.82 8.46 9.38
C ASP A 97 23.39 9.15 8.08
N VAL A 98 22.62 8.44 7.24
CA VAL A 98 21.97 8.97 6.02
C VAL A 98 21.16 10.24 6.31
N ARG A 99 20.44 10.28 7.43
CA ARG A 99 19.68 11.45 7.88
C ARG A 99 20.60 12.63 8.20
N SER A 100 21.72 12.38 8.88
CA SER A 100 22.71 13.41 9.27
C SER A 100 23.43 14.01 8.06
N VAL A 101 23.77 13.19 7.05
CA VAL A 101 24.38 13.66 5.81
C VAL A 101 23.42 14.63 5.08
N SER A 102 22.14 14.25 4.94
CA SER A 102 21.14 15.09 4.28
C SER A 102 20.86 16.43 5.00
N THR A 103 21.06 16.51 6.31
CA THR A 103 20.93 17.79 7.04
C THR A 103 22.16 18.68 6.88
N ARG A 104 23.38 18.11 6.84
CA ARG A 104 24.62 18.88 6.66
C ARG A 104 24.68 19.61 5.32
N THR A 105 24.23 18.99 4.22
CA THR A 105 24.29 19.57 2.86
C THR A 105 23.43 20.83 2.67
N LYS A 106 22.49 21.11 3.59
CA LYS A 106 21.57 22.28 3.50
C LYS A 106 22.13 23.58 4.08
N SER A 107 23.31 23.57 4.71
CA SER A 107 23.84 24.72 5.46
C SER A 107 24.98 25.58 4.85
N PRO A 108 25.68 25.26 3.74
CA PRO A 108 26.92 25.99 3.39
C PRO A 108 26.73 27.31 2.60
N LEU A 109 25.51 27.70 2.21
CA LEU A 109 25.30 28.84 1.30
C LEU A 109 24.65 30.05 1.99
N ASN A 110 25.32 30.63 2.99
CA ASN A 110 24.96 31.93 3.57
C ASN A 110 26.14 32.77 4.09
N ASP A 111 27.34 32.20 4.29
CA ASP A 111 28.48 32.90 4.93
C ASP A 111 29.47 33.57 3.94
N ALA A 112 29.01 33.89 2.73
CA ALA A 112 29.81 34.57 1.71
C ALA A 112 29.09 35.78 1.10
N HIS A 113 28.76 36.77 1.93
CA HIS A 113 28.65 38.14 1.43
C HIS A 113 29.47 39.11 2.29
N GLU A 114 30.55 39.57 1.68
CA GLU A 114 31.49 40.57 2.18
C GLU A 114 30.82 41.92 2.50
N PRO A 115 31.20 42.62 3.59
CA PRO A 115 30.55 43.85 4.02
C PRO A 115 31.08 45.10 3.29
N HIS A 116 30.25 45.73 2.45
CA HIS A 116 30.52 47.04 1.87
C HIS A 116 30.04 48.19 2.80
N PRO A 117 30.83 49.24 3.06
CA PRO A 117 30.47 50.28 4.04
C PRO A 117 29.81 51.55 3.44
N HIS A 118 28.62 51.92 3.96
CA HIS A 118 28.06 53.30 4.13
C HIS A 118 27.95 54.27 2.91
N PRO A 119 27.33 55.48 3.02
CA PRO A 119 26.36 56.02 3.99
C PRO A 119 25.11 56.70 3.37
N HIS A 120 24.03 56.92 4.17
CA HIS A 120 23.37 58.22 4.45
C HIS A 120 21.88 58.08 4.92
N PRO A 121 21.34 59.04 5.70
CA PRO A 121 19.98 59.00 6.23
C PRO A 121 18.99 59.89 5.46
N HIS A 122 17.72 59.48 5.41
CA HIS A 122 16.59 60.37 5.12
C HIS A 122 15.48 60.19 6.16
N PRO A 123 14.86 61.29 6.65
CA PRO A 123 13.83 61.22 7.68
C PRO A 123 12.40 61.12 7.09
N GLY A 124 11.49 60.54 7.88
CA GLY A 124 10.08 60.91 7.85
C GLY A 124 9.18 60.23 6.82
N PHE A 125 8.69 59.03 7.15
CA PHE A 125 7.34 58.63 6.71
C PHE A 125 6.47 58.21 7.91
N GLN A 126 5.29 58.82 7.95
CA GLN A 126 4.39 58.82 9.10
C GLN A 126 3.61 57.51 9.15
N ARG A 127 3.74 56.78 10.27
CA ARG A 127 3.18 55.42 10.42
C ARG A 127 1.66 55.48 10.61
N ALA A 128 0.90 55.34 9.52
CA ALA A 128 -0.53 55.10 9.60
C ALA A 128 -0.82 53.81 10.39
N GLN A 129 -1.63 53.92 11.45
CA GLN A 129 -2.04 52.80 12.29
C GLN A 129 -3.13 51.97 11.56
N PRO A 130 -2.88 50.70 11.19
CA PRO A 130 -3.91 49.84 10.64
C PRO A 130 -4.91 49.48 11.76
N LYS A 131 -6.15 49.94 11.62
CA LYS A 131 -7.24 49.60 12.55
C LYS A 131 -7.42 48.08 12.60
N LYS A 132 -7.34 47.50 13.80
CA LYS A 132 -7.50 46.05 14.04
C LYS A 132 -8.96 45.62 13.83
N SER A 133 -9.38 45.40 12.59
CA SER A 133 -10.57 44.60 12.31
C SER A 133 -10.29 43.15 12.69
N LYS A 134 -11.09 42.61 13.62
CA LYS A 134 -11.09 41.17 13.90
C LYS A 134 -11.69 40.46 12.67
N PRO A 135 -11.02 39.47 12.05
CA PRO A 135 -11.66 38.68 11.01
C PRO A 135 -12.86 37.93 11.62
N PRO A 136 -13.99 37.80 10.90
CA PRO A 136 -15.13 37.05 11.38
C PRO A 136 -14.73 35.59 11.66
N SER A 137 -15.23 35.03 12.77
CA SER A 137 -14.93 33.66 13.18
C SER A 137 -15.71 32.67 12.30
N TYR A 138 -15.05 32.11 11.28
CA TYR A 138 -15.65 31.10 10.39
C TYR A 138 -15.85 29.72 11.05
N LEU A 139 -15.45 29.53 12.32
CA LEU A 139 -15.63 28.27 13.03
C LEU A 139 -17.09 27.92 13.36
N THR A 140 -18.02 28.85 13.26
CA THR A 140 -19.44 28.62 13.58
C THR A 140 -20.25 28.02 12.42
N HIS A 141 -19.67 27.89 11.23
CA HIS A 141 -20.40 27.41 10.04
C HIS A 141 -19.76 26.18 9.36
N VAL A 142 -18.99 25.39 10.12
CA VAL A 142 -18.65 24.02 9.74
C VAL A 142 -19.89 23.16 10.00
N PRO A 143 -20.59 22.62 8.97
CA PRO A 143 -21.71 21.72 9.20
C PRO A 143 -21.21 20.50 9.98
N PRO A 144 -22.01 19.95 10.92
CA PRO A 144 -21.60 18.78 11.69
C PRO A 144 -21.22 17.63 10.73
N PRO A 145 -20.16 16.88 11.03
CA PRO A 145 -19.74 15.78 10.16
C PRO A 145 -20.93 14.83 9.99
N ARG A 146 -21.39 14.65 8.74
CA ARG A 146 -22.43 13.68 8.44
C ARG A 146 -22.00 12.33 9.04
N PRO A 147 -22.89 11.60 9.74
CA PRO A 147 -22.55 10.29 10.25
C PRO A 147 -22.02 9.46 9.08
N LYS A 148 -20.85 8.85 9.28
CA LYS A 148 -20.26 7.94 8.29
C LYS A 148 -21.34 6.92 7.92
N PRO A 149 -21.67 6.73 6.63
CA PRO A 149 -22.38 5.55 6.22
C PRO A 149 -21.57 4.36 6.73
N ALA A 150 -22.14 3.59 7.65
CA ALA A 150 -21.57 2.32 8.00
C ALA A 150 -21.70 1.46 6.75
N LEU A 151 -20.60 1.30 6.02
CA LEU A 151 -20.46 0.25 5.00
C LEU A 151 -20.45 -1.09 5.74
N GLN A 152 -21.63 -1.50 6.20
CA GLN A 152 -21.91 -2.90 6.40
C GLN A 152 -21.88 -3.52 5.01
N LEU A 153 -20.82 -4.26 4.73
CA LEU A 153 -20.73 -5.13 3.57
C LEU A 153 -21.62 -6.36 3.82
N SER A 154 -22.92 -6.12 3.88
CA SER A 154 -23.95 -7.14 3.95
C SER A 154 -24.35 -7.46 2.52
N VAL A 155 -23.81 -8.55 1.98
CA VAL A 155 -24.28 -9.12 0.71
C VAL A 155 -25.64 -9.76 0.96
N THR A 156 -26.68 -8.92 1.02
CA THR A 156 -28.07 -9.36 1.07
C THR A 156 -28.47 -9.78 -0.34
N ILE A 157 -28.51 -11.08 -0.58
CA ILE A 157 -29.12 -11.66 -1.77
C ILE A 157 -30.63 -11.34 -1.69
N THR A 158 -31.11 -10.47 -2.57
CA THR A 158 -32.53 -10.12 -2.63
C THR A 158 -33.32 -11.31 -3.15
N SER A 159 -33.95 -12.05 -2.24
CA SER A 159 -34.95 -13.06 -2.58
C SER A 159 -36.21 -12.39 -3.13
N GLU A 160 -36.86 -13.03 -4.11
CA GLU A 160 -38.11 -12.53 -4.68
C GLU A 160 -39.24 -12.53 -3.65
N GLU A 161 -39.97 -11.41 -3.53
CA GLU A 161 -41.21 -11.36 -2.77
C GLU A 161 -42.42 -11.57 -3.69
N VAL A 162 -42.98 -12.77 -3.64
CA VAL A 162 -44.24 -13.13 -4.29
C VAL A 162 -45.39 -12.47 -3.52
N LYS A 163 -46.14 -11.59 -4.19
CA LYS A 163 -47.45 -11.12 -3.70
C LYS A 163 -48.57 -11.45 -4.69
N SER A 164 -49.54 -12.20 -4.18
CA SER A 164 -50.73 -12.69 -4.89
C SER A 164 -51.91 -11.70 -4.71
N PRO A 165 -53.12 -11.95 -5.23
CA PRO A 165 -53.63 -11.20 -6.38
C PRO A 165 -54.92 -10.41 -6.05
N ASP A 166 -55.44 -9.65 -7.02
CA ASP A 166 -56.88 -9.60 -7.30
C ASP A 166 -57.17 -8.95 -8.67
N GLU A 167 -58.40 -9.17 -9.14
CA GLU A 167 -58.99 -8.91 -10.47
C GLU A 167 -58.98 -7.41 -10.92
N MET A 168 -59.31 -6.98 -12.15
CA MET A 168 -60.18 -7.56 -13.20
C MET A 168 -60.03 -6.85 -14.58
N THR A 169 -60.49 -7.50 -15.66
CA THR A 169 -61.10 -6.91 -16.88
C THR A 169 -60.22 -6.31 -18.02
N SER A 170 -60.20 -7.04 -19.16
CA SER A 170 -60.23 -6.60 -20.59
C SER A 170 -59.15 -5.61 -21.14
N GLU A 171 -58.66 -5.63 -22.40
CA GLU A 171 -58.85 -6.42 -23.64
C GLU A 171 -57.75 -5.97 -24.66
N ALA A 172 -57.46 -6.54 -25.85
CA ALA A 172 -57.93 -7.71 -26.63
C ALA A 172 -56.84 -8.15 -27.67
N LEU A 173 -57.21 -9.03 -28.60
CA LEU A 173 -56.65 -9.24 -29.96
C LEU A 173 -55.18 -9.75 -30.15
N LEU A 174 -55.00 -11.07 -29.97
CA LEU A 174 -54.61 -12.11 -30.97
C LEU A 174 -53.39 -11.94 -31.94
N PRO A 175 -52.82 -13.02 -32.54
CA PRO A 175 -52.58 -14.41 -32.07
C PRO A 175 -51.22 -15.05 -32.56
N VAL A 176 -51.03 -16.37 -32.37
CA VAL A 176 -49.93 -17.29 -32.83
C VAL A 176 -48.67 -17.28 -31.94
N GLU A 177 -48.33 -18.24 -31.06
CA GLU A 177 -48.41 -19.74 -31.03
C GLU A 177 -47.24 -20.41 -31.80
N ALA A 178 -46.41 -21.32 -31.25
CA ALA A 178 -46.53 -22.18 -30.06
C ALA A 178 -45.25 -22.27 -29.19
N ARG A 179 -45.40 -22.70 -27.93
CA ARG A 179 -44.33 -23.18 -27.00
C ARG A 179 -44.24 -24.71 -27.01
N ILE A 180 -43.23 -25.27 -26.31
CA ILE A 180 -43.15 -26.58 -25.59
C ILE A 180 -41.68 -27.09 -25.67
N LEU A 181 -40.95 -27.48 -24.60
CA LEU A 181 -41.24 -27.62 -23.17
C LEU A 181 -39.94 -27.42 -22.34
N GLU A 182 -40.05 -26.87 -21.13
CA GLU A 182 -39.04 -26.96 -20.06
C GLU A 182 -39.62 -27.83 -18.93
N PRO A 183 -38.82 -28.66 -18.23
CA PRO A 183 -39.19 -29.20 -16.93
C PRO A 183 -38.35 -28.61 -15.78
N ARG A 184 -39.05 -27.83 -14.96
CA ARG A 184 -38.66 -27.22 -13.69
C ARG A 184 -38.12 -28.22 -12.64
N SER A 185 -36.98 -27.88 -12.02
CA SER A 185 -36.53 -28.13 -10.61
C SER A 185 -36.84 -29.47 -9.90
N PRO A 186 -35.89 -30.05 -9.14
CA PRO A 186 -35.95 -29.81 -7.69
C PRO A 186 -34.60 -29.70 -6.93
N VAL A 187 -34.75 -29.07 -5.76
CA VAL A 187 -34.03 -29.19 -4.47
C VAL A 187 -33.30 -30.54 -4.24
N VAL A 188 -32.14 -30.49 -3.56
CA VAL A 188 -31.76 -31.25 -2.33
C VAL A 188 -30.23 -31.22 -2.13
N ASP A 189 -29.80 -31.16 -0.87
CA ASP A 189 -28.42 -31.38 -0.43
C ASP A 189 -27.75 -32.58 -1.10
N LEU A 190 -26.47 -32.47 -1.44
CA LEU A 190 -25.48 -33.55 -1.30
C LEU A 190 -24.09 -33.00 -1.62
N LEU A 191 -23.32 -32.70 -0.57
CA LEU A 191 -21.86 -32.68 -0.63
C LEU A 191 -21.36 -34.13 -0.53
N PRO A 192 -20.73 -34.71 -1.56
CA PRO A 192 -19.83 -35.83 -1.36
C PRO A 192 -18.47 -35.22 -0.99
N GLY A 193 -18.11 -35.30 0.29
CA GLY A 193 -16.75 -34.96 0.71
C GLY A 193 -15.75 -35.92 0.07
N THR A 194 -14.93 -35.42 -0.86
CA THR A 194 -13.73 -36.14 -1.30
C THR A 194 -12.63 -35.96 -0.25
N PRO A 195 -12.13 -37.05 0.37
CA PRO A 195 -11.09 -36.94 1.37
C PRO A 195 -9.79 -36.45 0.75
N LEU A 196 -9.26 -35.38 1.33
CA LEU A 196 -7.98 -34.77 0.97
C LEU A 196 -6.84 -35.76 1.28
N PRO A 197 -6.01 -36.19 0.30
CA PRO A 197 -4.75 -36.83 0.63
C PRO A 197 -3.77 -35.76 1.13
N GLU A 198 -3.30 -35.89 2.38
CA GLU A 198 -2.24 -35.03 2.91
C GLU A 198 -0.92 -35.25 2.16
N LEU A 199 -0.67 -34.48 1.10
CA LEU A 199 0.63 -34.46 0.45
C LEU A 199 1.58 -33.51 1.19
N ASN A 200 2.12 -34.00 2.29
CA ASN A 200 3.15 -33.34 3.10
C ASN A 200 4.52 -33.40 2.39
N THR A 201 4.69 -32.64 1.30
CA THR A 201 5.94 -32.58 0.54
C THR A 201 6.48 -31.16 0.35
N ARG A 202 7.39 -30.81 1.26
CA ARG A 202 8.55 -29.94 1.07
C ARG A 202 8.90 -29.70 -0.42
N PHE A 203 8.82 -28.44 -0.86
CA PHE A 203 9.44 -28.00 -2.10
C PHE A 203 10.96 -28.24 -2.03
N THR A 204 11.44 -29.26 -2.76
CA THR A 204 12.86 -29.41 -3.10
C THR A 204 13.00 -29.35 -4.61
N ARG A 205 13.83 -28.41 -5.06
CA ARG A 205 14.00 -28.02 -6.46
C ARG A 205 15.15 -28.81 -7.08
N SER A 206 14.82 -29.71 -8.01
CA SER A 206 15.75 -30.38 -8.94
C SER A 206 14.89 -30.93 -10.08
N GLU A 207 14.83 -30.23 -11.21
CA GLU A 207 15.64 -30.47 -12.43
C GLU A 207 14.93 -31.47 -13.38
N PRO A 208 14.77 -31.17 -14.68
CA PRO A 208 14.06 -32.06 -15.60
C PRO A 208 15.03 -33.03 -16.26
N SER A 209 14.99 -34.31 -15.85
CA SER A 209 15.59 -35.39 -16.63
C SER A 209 14.55 -36.07 -17.50
N GLU A 210 14.95 -36.42 -18.71
CA GLU A 210 14.13 -37.05 -19.73
C GLU A 210 13.51 -38.36 -19.24
N SER A 211 12.21 -38.53 -19.48
CA SER A 211 11.57 -39.85 -19.55
C SER A 211 10.59 -39.86 -20.71
N LEU A 212 11.16 -39.88 -21.91
CA LEU A 212 10.47 -40.43 -23.07
C LEU A 212 10.10 -41.88 -22.74
N LEU A 213 8.82 -42.25 -22.90
CA LEU A 213 8.34 -43.54 -23.44
C LEU A 213 6.82 -43.67 -23.18
N SER A 214 6.02 -43.26 -24.15
CA SER A 214 4.62 -43.71 -24.25
C SER A 214 4.59 -45.19 -24.68
N PRO A 215 3.68 -46.03 -24.15
CA PRO A 215 3.53 -47.40 -24.64
C PRO A 215 3.07 -47.42 -26.11
N ARG A 216 3.84 -48.09 -26.95
CA ARG A 216 3.53 -48.31 -28.38
C ARG A 216 2.66 -49.57 -28.53
N PRO A 217 1.42 -49.47 -29.04
CA PRO A 217 0.67 -50.66 -29.44
C PRO A 217 1.32 -51.28 -30.68
N GLN A 218 1.57 -52.60 -30.64
CA GLN A 218 2.18 -53.35 -31.73
C GLN A 218 1.15 -54.33 -32.30
N PRO A 219 0.62 -54.12 -33.52
CA PRO A 219 -0.18 -55.13 -34.20
C PRO A 219 0.75 -56.12 -34.91
N SER A 220 0.77 -57.37 -34.43
CA SER A 220 1.45 -58.48 -35.14
C SER A 220 0.64 -58.87 -36.37
N ALA A 221 1.27 -58.87 -37.54
CA ALA A 221 0.67 -59.33 -38.78
C ALA A 221 0.69 -60.86 -38.88
N SER A 222 -0.40 -61.46 -39.37
CA SER A 222 -0.44 -62.53 -40.39
C SER A 222 -1.80 -63.23 -40.37
N GLY A 223 -2.68 -62.88 -41.30
CA GLY A 223 -4.00 -63.50 -41.47
C GLY A 223 -4.59 -63.12 -42.82
N THR A 224 -4.45 -63.99 -43.81
CA THR A 224 -4.84 -63.74 -45.20
C THR A 224 -6.35 -63.83 -45.38
N SER A 225 -7.04 -62.71 -45.61
CA SER A 225 -8.39 -62.69 -46.17
C SER A 225 -8.67 -61.39 -46.94
N PRO A 226 -8.88 -61.44 -48.27
CA PRO A 226 -9.19 -60.26 -49.07
C PRO A 226 -10.70 -59.99 -49.08
N THR A 227 -11.19 -59.28 -48.07
CA THR A 227 -12.59 -58.79 -48.02
C THR A 227 -12.66 -57.39 -47.46
N THR A 228 -12.85 -56.43 -48.35
CA THR A 228 -13.78 -55.29 -48.24
C THR A 228 -14.25 -54.92 -46.84
N ASP A 229 -13.45 -54.15 -46.09
CA ASP A 229 -13.92 -53.32 -44.96
C ASP A 229 -12.94 -52.17 -44.67
N LEU A 230 -12.81 -51.26 -45.64
CA LEU A 230 -12.02 -50.03 -45.54
C LEU A 230 -12.75 -48.73 -45.08
N PRO A 231 -14.07 -48.66 -44.77
CA PRO A 231 -14.70 -47.38 -44.39
C PRO A 231 -14.44 -46.98 -42.92
N GLY A 232 -14.28 -47.96 -42.01
CA GLY A 232 -14.30 -47.70 -40.55
C GLY A 232 -13.15 -46.83 -40.04
N PHE A 233 -11.90 -47.10 -40.44
CA PHE A 233 -10.75 -46.36 -39.90
C PHE A 233 -10.74 -44.88 -40.33
N MET A 234 -11.10 -44.58 -41.58
CA MET A 234 -11.23 -43.18 -42.03
C MET A 234 -12.35 -42.44 -41.31
N GLN A 235 -13.47 -43.11 -41.00
CA GLN A 235 -14.53 -42.53 -40.16
C GLN A 235 -14.02 -42.22 -38.74
N THR A 236 -13.28 -43.13 -38.10
CA THR A 236 -12.72 -42.85 -36.76
C THR A 236 -11.76 -41.65 -36.76
N SER A 237 -10.90 -41.53 -37.78
CA SER A 237 -9.98 -40.38 -37.88
C SER A 237 -10.72 -39.07 -38.08
N LEU A 238 -11.75 -39.03 -38.94
CA LEU A 238 -12.58 -37.84 -39.11
C LEU A 238 -13.33 -37.49 -37.82
N GLN A 239 -13.89 -38.48 -37.13
CA GLN A 239 -14.61 -38.25 -35.88
C GLN A 239 -13.71 -37.70 -34.76
N THR A 240 -12.45 -38.16 -34.66
CA THR A 240 -11.48 -37.54 -33.73
C THR A 240 -11.06 -36.13 -34.14
N GLN A 241 -11.06 -35.81 -35.44
CA GLN A 241 -10.79 -34.46 -35.92
C GLN A 241 -11.96 -33.51 -35.61
N GLU A 242 -13.20 -34.01 -35.72
CA GLU A 242 -14.42 -33.28 -35.39
C GLU A 242 -14.49 -32.98 -33.88
N ASP A 243 -14.27 -33.98 -33.01
CA ASP A 243 -14.21 -33.82 -31.55
C ASP A 243 -13.14 -32.80 -31.09
N LEU A 244 -11.92 -32.88 -31.64
CA LEU A 244 -10.88 -31.87 -31.36
C LEU A 244 -11.28 -30.46 -31.84
N SER A 245 -11.99 -30.36 -32.97
CA SER A 245 -12.47 -29.07 -33.48
C SER A 245 -13.58 -28.48 -32.61
N GLU A 246 -14.48 -29.33 -32.08
CA GLU A 246 -15.52 -28.94 -31.14
C GLU A 246 -14.91 -28.50 -29.80
N GLN A 247 -13.95 -29.24 -29.26
CA GLN A 247 -13.24 -28.87 -28.03
C GLN A 247 -12.50 -27.53 -28.18
N LEU A 248 -11.87 -27.28 -29.33
CA LEU A 248 -11.19 -26.01 -29.62
C LEU A 248 -12.21 -24.86 -29.78
N ALA A 249 -13.35 -25.10 -30.42
CA ALA A 249 -14.45 -24.13 -30.51
C ALA A 249 -15.04 -23.78 -29.13
N LEU A 250 -15.23 -24.77 -28.25
CA LEU A 250 -15.67 -24.58 -26.87
C LEU A 250 -14.65 -23.77 -26.05
N MET A 251 -13.35 -24.12 -26.14
CA MET A 251 -12.29 -23.34 -25.48
C MET A 251 -12.21 -21.91 -26.01
N ALA A 252 -12.36 -21.68 -27.32
CA ALA A 252 -12.40 -20.34 -27.90
C ALA A 252 -13.62 -19.55 -27.41
N ALA A 253 -14.79 -20.18 -27.30
CA ALA A 253 -16.00 -19.56 -26.76
C ALA A 253 -15.87 -19.23 -25.25
N GLN A 254 -15.20 -20.08 -24.47
CA GLN A 254 -14.90 -19.82 -23.06
C GLN A 254 -13.88 -18.68 -22.91
N LEU A 255 -12.79 -18.71 -23.68
CA LEU A 255 -11.79 -17.63 -23.70
C LEU A 255 -12.41 -16.29 -24.08
N LYS A 256 -13.35 -16.28 -25.05
CA LYS A 256 -14.12 -15.09 -25.43
C LYS A 256 -14.99 -14.56 -24.29
N ARG A 257 -15.68 -15.43 -23.55
CA ARG A 257 -16.45 -15.01 -22.36
C ARG A 257 -15.53 -14.45 -21.27
N ASN A 258 -14.41 -15.12 -20.98
CA ASN A 258 -13.42 -14.66 -20.00
C ASN A 258 -12.84 -13.29 -20.40
N ALA A 259 -12.52 -13.08 -21.68
CA ALA A 259 -12.05 -11.80 -22.19
C ALA A 259 -13.09 -10.69 -22.05
N GLN A 260 -14.38 -11.00 -22.27
CA GLN A 260 -15.47 -10.04 -22.06
C GLN A 260 -15.67 -9.69 -20.58
N THR A 261 -15.59 -10.66 -19.66
CA THR A 261 -15.67 -10.38 -18.21
C THR A 261 -14.48 -9.55 -17.73
N PHE A 262 -13.25 -9.85 -18.20
CA PHE A 262 -12.08 -9.04 -17.88
C PHE A 262 -12.16 -7.62 -18.47
N ALA A 263 -12.71 -7.45 -19.67
CA ALA A 263 -12.90 -6.12 -20.26
C ALA A 263 -13.91 -5.27 -19.45
N ALA A 264 -14.99 -5.88 -18.96
CA ALA A 264 -15.95 -5.21 -18.08
C ALA A 264 -15.33 -4.84 -16.72
N GLN A 265 -14.64 -5.78 -16.08
CA GLN A 265 -13.97 -5.55 -14.79
C GLN A 265 -12.88 -4.47 -14.89
N LEU A 266 -12.08 -4.47 -15.96
CA LEU A 266 -11.06 -3.44 -16.20
C LEU A 266 -11.67 -2.04 -16.38
N HIS A 267 -12.91 -1.94 -16.88
CA HIS A 267 -13.60 -0.65 -17.00
C HIS A 267 -14.04 -0.11 -15.63
N GLU A 268 -14.56 -0.99 -14.77
CA GLU A 268 -14.90 -0.66 -13.38
C GLU A 268 -13.65 -0.29 -12.56
N ASP A 269 -12.59 -1.09 -12.65
CA ASP A 269 -11.30 -0.82 -12.00
C ASP A 269 -10.70 0.52 -12.46
N ASN A 270 -10.82 0.87 -13.75
CA ASN A 270 -10.35 2.17 -14.26
C ASN A 270 -11.14 3.34 -13.65
N ALA A 271 -12.47 3.22 -13.52
CA ALA A 271 -13.30 4.23 -12.85
C ALA A 271 -12.93 4.39 -11.37
N LEU A 272 -12.65 3.29 -10.65
CA LEU A 272 -12.15 3.33 -9.27
C LEU A 272 -10.76 3.98 -9.16
N VAL A 273 -9.86 3.72 -10.11
CA VAL A 273 -8.54 4.35 -10.19
C VAL A 273 -8.64 5.85 -10.46
N GLN A 274 -9.52 6.29 -11.36
CA GLN A 274 -9.78 7.72 -11.60
C GLN A 274 -10.35 8.40 -10.36
N LEU A 275 -11.35 7.80 -9.70
CA LEU A 275 -11.91 8.34 -8.45
C LEU A 275 -10.87 8.44 -7.32
N ALA A 276 -9.97 7.47 -7.21
CA ALA A 276 -8.84 7.53 -6.26
C ALA A 276 -7.82 8.62 -6.64
N HIS A 277 -7.60 8.86 -7.93
CA HIS A 277 -6.75 9.93 -8.44
C HIS A 277 -7.32 11.32 -8.10
N ASP A 278 -8.60 11.56 -8.40
CA ASP A 278 -9.31 12.81 -8.09
C ASP A 278 -9.29 13.12 -6.59
N GLN A 279 -9.50 12.10 -5.74
CA GLN A 279 -9.37 12.26 -4.30
C GLN A 279 -7.94 12.61 -3.86
N LEU A 280 -6.92 12.00 -4.49
CA LEU A 280 -5.52 12.30 -4.20
C LEU A 280 -5.16 13.74 -4.62
N GLU A 281 -5.64 14.23 -5.76
CA GLU A 281 -5.48 15.62 -6.20
C GLU A 281 -6.19 16.60 -5.26
N GLY A 282 -7.41 16.28 -4.83
CA GLY A 282 -8.16 17.05 -3.84
C GLY A 282 -7.46 17.14 -2.48
N VAL A 283 -6.88 16.04 -2.00
CA VAL A 283 -6.06 16.03 -0.78
C VAL A 283 -4.76 16.82 -0.99
N HIS A 284 -4.09 16.67 -2.13
CA HIS A 284 -2.84 17.35 -2.43
C HIS A 284 -3.01 18.89 -2.50
N THR A 285 -4.05 19.38 -3.19
CA THR A 285 -4.38 20.81 -3.25
C THR A 285 -4.73 21.37 -1.88
N ARG A 286 -5.50 20.63 -1.07
CA ARG A 286 -5.81 20.97 0.33
C ARG A 286 -4.54 21.06 1.19
N VAL A 287 -3.69 20.04 1.17
CA VAL A 287 -2.43 20.00 1.94
C VAL A 287 -1.48 21.12 1.50
N LYS A 288 -1.41 21.44 0.20
CA LYS A 288 -0.60 22.57 -0.32
C LYS A 288 -1.11 23.92 0.21
N THR A 289 -2.43 24.08 0.31
CA THR A 289 -3.08 25.30 0.83
C THR A 289 -2.91 25.44 2.35
N GLU A 290 -3.15 24.37 3.11
CA GLU A 290 -2.91 24.31 4.57
C GLU A 290 -1.42 24.53 4.89
N ARG A 291 -0.49 23.99 4.08
CA ARG A 291 0.95 24.23 4.24
C ARG A 291 1.35 25.67 3.93
N SER A 292 0.72 26.35 2.97
CA SER A 292 1.00 27.78 2.74
C SER A 292 0.50 28.60 3.92
N THR A 293 -0.75 28.44 4.34
CA THR A 293 -1.29 29.22 5.47
C THR A 293 -0.50 28.99 6.75
N LEU A 294 -0.10 27.75 7.07
CA LEU A 294 0.81 27.46 8.19
C LEU A 294 2.18 28.12 8.06
N ARG A 295 2.76 28.20 6.84
CA ARG A 295 4.00 28.93 6.59
C ARG A 295 3.82 30.44 6.80
N ASP A 296 2.69 30.98 6.39
CA ASP A 296 2.36 32.41 6.51
C ASP A 296 2.07 32.80 7.98
N PHE A 297 1.52 31.88 8.79
CA PHE A 297 1.45 32.03 10.24
C PHE A 297 2.84 31.94 10.90
N ARG A 298 3.71 31.04 10.43
CA ARG A 298 5.08 30.85 10.97
C ARG A 298 6.01 32.04 10.67
N SER A 299 5.93 32.64 9.48
CA SER A 299 6.69 33.86 9.17
C SER A 299 6.21 35.04 10.03
N LYS A 300 4.91 35.12 10.32
CA LYS A 300 4.32 36.18 11.14
C LYS A 300 4.63 36.06 12.63
N SER A 301 4.72 34.85 13.19
CA SER A 301 5.15 34.65 14.59
C SER A 301 6.66 34.82 14.78
N GLY A 302 7.47 34.57 13.73
CA GLY A 302 8.91 34.81 13.77
C GLY A 302 9.29 36.28 13.97
N TYR A 303 8.49 37.23 13.47
CA TYR A 303 8.81 38.66 13.54
C TYR A 303 8.91 39.21 14.97
N THR A 304 8.01 38.78 15.88
CA THR A 304 8.05 39.23 17.28
C THR A 304 9.30 38.71 18.00
N THR A 305 9.68 37.45 17.78
CA THR A 305 10.91 36.87 18.36
C THR A 305 12.17 37.50 17.75
N CYS A 306 12.15 37.83 16.46
CA CYS A 306 13.24 38.54 15.81
C CYS A 306 13.41 39.95 16.40
N MET A 307 12.32 40.68 16.64
CA MET A 307 12.38 42.00 17.28
C MET A 307 12.87 41.94 18.73
N THR A 308 12.44 40.96 19.54
CA THR A 308 12.95 40.83 20.92
C THR A 308 14.43 40.49 20.96
N LEU A 309 14.91 39.60 20.08
CA LEU A 309 16.34 39.31 19.93
C LEU A 309 17.12 40.56 19.50
N GLY A 310 16.61 41.35 18.56
CA GLY A 310 17.23 42.62 18.15
C GLY A 310 17.38 43.61 19.31
N ILE A 311 16.36 43.76 20.17
CA ILE A 311 16.42 44.62 21.35
C ILE A 311 17.47 44.12 22.36
N ILE A 312 17.52 42.80 22.61
CA ILE A 312 18.52 42.19 23.50
C ILE A 312 19.94 42.46 22.99
N VAL A 313 20.19 42.33 21.69
CA VAL A 313 21.49 42.62 21.08
C VAL A 313 21.88 44.09 21.26
N VAL A 314 20.96 45.04 21.08
CA VAL A 314 21.24 46.48 21.31
C VAL A 314 21.60 46.76 22.78
N VAL A 315 20.92 46.12 23.74
CA VAL A 315 21.25 46.26 25.17
C VAL A 315 22.64 45.70 25.47
N ILE A 316 23.01 44.54 24.91
CA ILE A 316 24.34 43.96 25.06
C ILE A 316 25.42 44.88 24.49
N ILE A 317 25.21 45.43 23.28
CA ILE A 317 26.15 46.37 22.65
C ILE A 317 26.34 47.62 23.53
N SER A 318 25.24 48.22 24.00
CA SER A 318 25.28 49.40 24.89
C SER A 318 26.04 49.13 26.20
N TRP A 319 25.84 47.94 26.79
CA TRP A 319 26.57 47.52 27.98
C TRP A 319 28.06 47.35 27.71
N VAL A 320 28.45 46.71 26.59
CA VAL A 320 29.85 46.56 26.19
C VAL A 320 30.51 47.92 25.91
N THR A 321 29.84 48.85 25.25
CA THR A 321 30.41 50.19 24.99
C THR A 321 30.59 50.98 26.27
N MET A 322 29.67 50.90 27.23
CA MET A 322 29.82 51.53 28.55
C MET A 322 30.99 50.93 29.33
N PHE A 323 31.14 49.60 29.31
CA PHE A 323 32.30 48.92 29.91
C PHE A 323 33.63 49.33 29.26
N MET A 324 33.68 49.42 27.93
CA MET A 324 34.85 49.92 27.21
C MET A 324 35.19 51.36 27.60
N MET A 325 34.20 52.23 27.76
CA MET A 325 34.44 53.62 28.15
C MET A 325 35.05 53.74 29.56
N ILE A 326 34.56 52.94 30.52
CA ILE A 326 35.14 52.84 31.88
C ILE A 326 36.56 52.25 31.85
N LYS A 327 36.89 51.40 30.87
CA LYS A 327 38.21 50.80 30.72
C LYS A 327 39.24 51.70 30.02
N VAL A 328 38.76 52.72 29.30
CA VAL A 328 39.59 53.67 28.52
C VAL A 328 39.79 55.00 29.24
N THR A 329 38.90 55.35 30.17
CA THR A 329 38.96 56.57 31.00
C THR A 329 39.73 56.32 32.29
#